data_AF-A0A075HQD4-F1
#
_entry.id   AF-A0A075HQD4-F1
#
_cell.length_a   1.000
_cell.length_b   1.000
_cell.length_c   1.000
_cell.angle_alpha   90.00
_cell.angle_beta   90.00
_cell.angle_gamma   90.00
#
_symmetry.space_group_name_H-M   'P 1'
#
loop_
_entity.id
_entity.type
_entity.pdbx_description
1 polymer ?
#
loop_
_entity_poly.entity_id
_entity_poly.type
_entity_poly.pdbx_seq_one_letter_code
_entity_poly.pdbx_strand_id
1 'polypeptide(L)'
;MVICSECVITMRKMQQTSLKNEGTSRIAMLGIAVIGIAVILTLLLAPWNWMPTEYAEQITVIAVTDYGCVGESEMGQSVVVSDCSASVGDVISAEFYAPASDKNGYYDRIYEKLAMVEP
;
A
#
# COMPACT_ATOMS: atom_id res chain seq x y z
N MET A 1 -11.94 -68.37 4.38
CA MET A 1 -11.81 -67.31 3.34
C MET A 1 -12.35 -65.94 3.79
N VAL A 2 -12.53 -65.68 5.10
CA VAL A 2 -13.06 -64.38 5.60
C VAL A 2 -11.92 -63.45 6.05
N ILE A 3 -10.86 -64.03 6.63
CA ILE A 3 -9.69 -63.31 7.18
C ILE A 3 -8.93 -62.50 6.11
N CYS A 4 -8.94 -62.96 4.85
CA CYS A 4 -8.25 -62.25 3.76
C CYS A 4 -9.00 -60.99 3.31
N SER A 5 -10.33 -60.98 3.42
CA SER A 5 -11.15 -59.83 3.00
C SER A 5 -11.01 -58.65 3.96
N GLU A 6 -11.06 -58.89 5.28
CA GLU A 6 -10.87 -57.86 6.29
C GLU A 6 -9.45 -57.26 6.27
N CYS A 7 -8.45 -58.09 6.02
CA CYS A 7 -7.06 -57.65 5.89
C CYS A 7 -6.88 -56.71 4.67
N VAL A 8 -7.47 -57.06 3.52
CA VAL A 8 -7.41 -56.22 2.31
C VAL A 8 -8.17 -54.90 2.48
N ILE A 9 -9.32 -54.91 3.16
CA ILE A 9 -10.08 -53.68 3.45
C ILE A 9 -9.29 -52.76 4.39
N THR A 10 -8.62 -53.32 5.40
CA THR A 10 -7.80 -52.56 6.35
C THR A 10 -6.57 -51.95 5.67
N MET A 11 -5.89 -52.71 4.81
CA MET A 11 -4.75 -52.17 4.04
C MET A 11 -5.16 -51.05 3.08
N ARG A 12 -6.31 -51.15 2.40
CA ARG A 12 -6.82 -50.05 1.56
C ARG A 12 -7.14 -48.80 2.37
N LYS A 13 -7.73 -48.93 3.56
CA LYS A 13 -8.02 -47.79 4.44
C LYS A 13 -6.74 -47.08 4.89
N MET A 14 -5.69 -47.83 5.26
CA MET A 14 -4.40 -47.24 5.64
C MET A 14 -3.70 -46.53 4.46
N GLN A 15 -3.81 -47.08 3.25
CA GLN A 15 -3.22 -46.46 2.05
C GLN A 15 -3.96 -45.17 1.65
N GLN A 16 -5.29 -45.16 1.77
CA GLN A 16 -6.12 -43.97 1.53
C GLN A 16 -5.88 -42.85 2.55
N THR A 17 -5.68 -43.17 3.85
CA THR A 17 -5.37 -42.16 4.86
C THR A 17 -3.97 -41.58 4.70
N SER A 18 -2.99 -42.40 4.30
CA SER A 18 -1.62 -41.93 4.01
C SER A 18 -1.58 -40.98 2.81
N LEU A 19 -2.23 -41.34 1.69
CA LEU A 19 -2.35 -40.49 0.51
C LEU A 19 -3.13 -39.18 0.79
N LYS A 20 -4.22 -39.27 1.57
CA LYS A 20 -5.02 -38.10 1.97
C LYS A 20 -4.20 -37.14 2.85
N ASN A 21 -3.41 -37.65 3.79
CA ASN A 21 -2.55 -36.82 4.64
C ASN A 21 -1.42 -36.15 3.83
N GLU A 22 -0.84 -36.83 2.85
CA GLU A 22 0.19 -36.24 1.98
C GLU A 22 -0.38 -35.11 1.10
N GLY A 23 -1.55 -35.34 0.49
CA GLY A 23 -2.25 -34.31 -0.30
C GLY A 23 -2.72 -33.12 0.54
N THR A 24 -3.27 -33.39 1.74
CA THR A 24 -3.71 -32.34 2.67
C THR A 24 -2.52 -31.52 3.18
N SER A 25 -1.38 -32.16 3.43
CA SER A 25 -0.14 -31.50 3.84
C SER A 25 0.40 -30.56 2.75
N ARG A 26 0.38 -30.98 1.48
CA ARG A 26 0.79 -30.14 0.34
C ARG A 26 -0.13 -28.94 0.13
N ILE A 27 -1.45 -29.13 0.26
CA ILE A 27 -2.43 -28.03 0.16
C ILE A 27 -2.25 -27.03 1.31
N ALA A 28 -2.04 -27.52 2.54
CA ALA A 28 -1.76 -26.66 3.69
C ALA A 28 -0.47 -25.86 3.51
N MET A 29 0.59 -26.48 2.98
CA MET A 29 1.87 -25.82 2.72
C MET A 29 1.75 -24.74 1.63
N LEU A 30 1.00 -25.01 0.56
CA LEU A 30 0.68 -24.01 -0.48
C LEU A 30 -0.15 -22.85 0.09
N GLY A 31 -1.13 -23.15 0.95
CA GLY A 31 -1.93 -22.12 1.61
C GLY A 31 -1.08 -21.15 2.44
N ILE A 32 -0.15 -21.67 3.23
CA ILE A 32 0.78 -20.85 4.02
C ILE A 32 1.70 -20.04 3.12
N ALA A 33 2.19 -20.61 2.01
CA ALA A 33 3.04 -19.91 1.07
C ALA A 33 2.32 -18.71 0.42
N VAL A 34 1.06 -18.88 0.00
CA VAL A 34 0.26 -17.80 -0.59
C VAL A 34 0.00 -16.69 0.42
N ILE A 35 -0.35 -17.04 1.66
CA ILE A 35 -0.55 -16.05 2.73
C ILE A 35 0.76 -15.30 3.02
N GLY A 36 1.87 -16.02 3.11
CA GLY A 36 3.19 -15.41 3.31
C GLY A 36 3.56 -14.42 2.20
N ILE A 37 3.36 -14.81 0.94
CA ILE A 37 3.61 -13.94 -0.22
C ILE A 37 2.71 -12.71 -0.17
N ALA A 38 1.42 -12.87 0.13
CA ALA A 38 0.49 -11.75 0.23
C ALA A 38 0.94 -10.74 1.31
N VAL A 39 1.31 -11.23 2.50
CA VAL A 39 1.81 -10.38 3.59
C VAL A 39 3.09 -9.65 3.18
N ILE A 40 4.07 -10.36 2.60
CA ILE A 40 5.32 -9.75 2.14
C ILE A 40 5.04 -8.66 1.10
N LEU A 41 4.20 -8.94 0.10
CA LEU A 41 3.84 -7.96 -0.93
C LEU A 41 3.16 -6.73 -0.33
N THR A 42 2.23 -6.92 0.62
CA THR A 42 1.58 -5.79 1.29
C THR A 42 2.58 -4.95 2.08
N LEU A 43 3.51 -5.57 2.79
CA LEU A 43 4.53 -4.85 3.57
C LEU A 43 5.59 -4.16 2.69
N LEU A 44 5.84 -4.65 1.48
CA LEU A 44 6.77 -3.99 0.55
C LEU A 44 6.10 -2.83 -0.20
N LEU A 45 4.86 -3.00 -0.64
CA LEU A 45 4.18 -2.02 -1.49
C LEU A 45 3.46 -0.94 -0.70
N ALA A 46 2.85 -1.27 0.45
CA ALA A 46 2.06 -0.30 1.20
C ALA A 46 2.90 0.87 1.74
N PRO A 47 4.09 0.68 2.35
CA PRO A 47 4.84 1.80 2.91
C PRO A 47 5.26 2.83 1.88
N TRP A 48 5.49 2.42 0.63
CA TRP A 48 5.95 3.33 -0.42
C TRP A 48 4.95 4.43 -0.76
N ASN A 49 3.66 4.22 -0.47
CA ASN A 49 2.62 5.22 -0.70
C ASN A 49 2.46 6.21 0.47
N TRP A 50 2.84 5.81 1.70
CA TRP A 50 2.69 6.62 2.91
C TRP A 50 4.00 7.26 3.41
N MET A 51 5.15 6.81 2.91
CA MET A 51 6.43 7.45 3.23
C MET A 51 6.47 8.86 2.63
N PRO A 52 6.85 9.89 3.42
CA PRO A 52 7.06 11.22 2.90
C PRO A 52 8.26 11.19 1.95
N THR A 53 8.06 11.74 0.75
CA THR A 53 9.13 11.96 -0.22
C THR A 53 9.34 13.45 -0.42
N GLU A 54 10.56 13.84 -0.71
CA GLU A 54 10.90 15.23 -1.02
C GLU A 54 10.38 15.58 -2.42
N TYR A 55 9.59 16.64 -2.50
CA TYR A 55 9.10 17.20 -3.75
C TYR A 55 9.61 18.63 -3.89
N ALA A 56 10.10 18.95 -5.09
CA ALA A 56 10.38 20.31 -5.50
C ALA A 56 9.22 20.80 -6.37
N GLU A 57 8.43 21.74 -5.86
CA GLU A 57 7.36 22.38 -6.65
C GLU A 57 7.47 23.90 -6.64
N GLN A 58 6.89 24.50 -7.67
CA GLN A 58 6.69 25.94 -7.74
C GLN A 58 5.53 26.32 -6.82
N ILE A 59 5.82 27.13 -5.80
CA ILE A 59 4.82 27.68 -4.90
C ILE A 59 4.71 29.19 -5.15
N THR A 60 3.50 29.73 -5.02
CA THR A 60 3.26 31.17 -5.07
C THR A 60 3.28 31.71 -3.65
N VAL A 61 4.13 32.70 -3.36
CA VAL A 61 4.26 33.28 -2.01
C VAL A 61 3.03 34.14 -1.70
N ILE A 62 2.30 33.81 -0.64
CA ILE A 62 1.09 34.52 -0.21
C ILE A 62 1.38 35.41 1.00
N ALA A 63 2.29 34.99 1.88
CA ALA A 63 2.69 35.76 3.04
C ALA A 63 4.16 35.54 3.37
N VAL A 64 4.84 36.60 3.81
CA VAL A 64 6.18 36.53 4.38
C VAL A 64 6.04 36.74 5.88
N THR A 65 6.52 35.78 6.66
CA THR A 65 6.49 35.80 8.14
C THR A 65 7.90 35.85 8.69
N ASP A 66 8.05 36.17 9.98
CA ASP A 66 9.35 36.23 10.67
C ASP A 66 10.11 34.88 10.68
N TYR A 67 9.40 33.78 10.38
CA TYR A 67 9.94 32.42 10.38
C TYR A 67 10.12 31.85 8.97
N GLY A 68 9.77 32.59 7.92
CA GLY A 68 9.85 32.14 6.51
C GLY A 68 8.70 32.61 5.63
N CYS A 69 8.71 32.19 4.36
CA CYS A 69 7.63 32.47 3.42
C CYS A 69 6.59 31.35 3.46
N VAL A 70 5.32 31.74 3.52
CA VAL A 70 4.17 30.88 3.32
C VAL A 70 3.75 31.01 1.86
N GLY A 71 3.81 29.91 1.13
CA GLY A 71 3.30 29.85 -0.23
C GLY A 71 2.30 28.72 -0.42
N GLU A 72 1.43 28.90 -1.40
CA GLU A 72 0.49 27.88 -1.81
C GLU A 72 1.05 27.15 -3.03
N SER A 73 1.08 25.83 -2.97
CA SER A 73 1.35 24.97 -4.13
C SER A 73 0.17 25.01 -5.10
N GLU A 74 0.40 24.72 -6.39
CA GLU A 74 -0.67 24.57 -7.39
C GLU A 74 -1.77 23.58 -6.97
N MET A 75 -1.48 22.67 -6.03
CA MET A 75 -2.44 21.72 -5.47
C MET A 75 -3.20 22.24 -4.24
N GLY A 76 -3.09 23.52 -3.90
CA GLY A 76 -3.80 24.14 -2.77
C GLY A 76 -3.24 23.80 -1.39
N GLN A 77 -2.03 23.23 -1.33
CA GLN A 77 -1.35 22.94 -0.06
C GLN A 77 -0.52 24.15 0.38
N SER A 78 -0.71 24.58 1.62
CA SER A 78 0.07 25.65 2.24
C SER A 78 1.40 25.09 2.75
N VAL A 79 2.51 25.54 2.17
CA VAL A 79 3.87 25.12 2.51
C VAL A 79 4.60 26.31 3.13
N VAL A 80 5.31 26.06 4.23
CA VAL A 80 6.17 27.05 4.89
C VAL A 80 7.61 26.76 4.54
N VAL A 81 8.26 27.69 3.87
CA VAL A 81 9.69 27.61 3.50
C VAL A 81 10.49 28.47 4.46
N SER A 82 11.33 27.84 5.27
CA SER A 82 12.31 28.53 6.10
C SER A 82 13.33 29.27 5.21
N ASP A 83 13.67 30.50 5.56
CA ASP A 83 14.65 31.35 4.86
C ASP A 83 14.33 31.63 3.38
N CYS A 84 13.24 32.37 3.15
CA CYS A 84 12.90 32.87 1.82
C CYS A 84 12.99 34.41 1.76
N SER A 85 13.65 34.93 0.71
CA SER A 85 13.84 36.36 0.43
C SER A 85 12.91 36.90 -0.66
N ALA A 86 11.88 36.14 -1.04
CA ALA A 86 10.92 36.50 -2.07
C ALA A 86 9.79 37.37 -1.53
N SER A 87 9.14 38.14 -2.41
CA SER A 87 8.02 39.01 -2.09
C SER A 87 6.68 38.29 -2.31
N VAL A 88 5.61 38.83 -1.72
CA VAL A 88 4.25 38.33 -1.96
C VAL A 88 3.92 38.45 -3.46
N GLY A 89 3.50 37.33 -4.06
CA GLY A 89 3.23 37.21 -5.50
C GLY A 89 4.37 36.62 -6.34
N ASP A 90 5.55 36.40 -5.75
CA ASP A 90 6.65 35.72 -6.44
C ASP A 90 6.43 34.20 -6.45
N VAL A 91 6.87 33.56 -7.54
CA VAL A 91 6.88 32.10 -7.69
C VAL A 91 8.28 31.59 -7.36
N ILE A 92 8.38 30.75 -6.34
CA ILE A 92 9.65 30.16 -5.90
C ILE A 92 9.59 28.64 -5.94
N SER A 93 10.72 27.99 -6.22
CA SER A 93 10.83 26.53 -6.09
C SER A 93 11.05 26.19 -4.62
N ALA A 94 10.10 25.49 -4.02
CA ALA A 94 10.15 25.05 -2.64
C ALA A 94 10.26 23.53 -2.56
N GLU A 95 11.13 23.06 -1.67
CA GLU A 95 11.26 21.65 -1.33
C GLU A 95 10.42 21.35 -0.10
N PHE A 96 9.47 20.43 -0.21
CA PHE A 96 8.65 20.01 0.92
C PHE A 96 8.40 18.51 0.92
N TYR A 97 8.16 17.98 2.12
CA TYR A 97 7.85 16.58 2.33
C TYR A 97 6.34 16.37 2.23
N ALA A 98 5.90 15.58 1.26
CA ALA A 98 4.52 15.12 1.19
C ALA A 98 4.49 13.60 0.94
N PRO A 99 3.43 12.90 1.37
CA PRO A 99 3.28 11.49 1.07
C PRO A 99 3.03 11.29 -0.43
N ALA A 100 3.61 10.23 -1.01
CA ALA A 100 3.45 9.94 -2.43
C ALA A 100 2.01 9.66 -2.87
N SER A 101 1.12 9.36 -1.92
CA SER A 101 -0.32 9.27 -2.12
C SER A 101 -0.95 10.55 -2.67
N ASP A 102 -0.41 11.70 -2.29
CA ASP A 102 -0.95 13.01 -2.67
C ASP A 102 -0.63 13.33 -4.15
N LYS A 103 0.48 12.80 -4.67
CA LYS A 103 0.92 13.03 -6.05
C LYS A 103 0.50 11.94 -7.03
N ASN A 104 0.33 10.68 -6.60
CA ASN A 104 0.00 9.60 -7.55
C ASN A 104 -1.45 9.65 -8.09
N GLY A 105 -2.27 10.59 -7.60
CA GLY A 105 -3.69 10.69 -7.92
C GLY A 105 -4.53 9.61 -7.22
N TYR A 106 -4.02 9.04 -6.12
CA TYR A 106 -4.72 8.01 -5.36
C TYR A 106 -6.06 8.54 -4.84
N TYR A 107 -6.07 9.74 -4.26
CA TYR A 107 -7.28 10.36 -3.73
C TYR A 107 -8.27 10.75 -4.82
N ASP A 108 -7.81 11.23 -5.98
CA ASP A 108 -8.69 11.56 -7.11
C ASP A 108 -9.55 10.37 -7.53
N ARG A 109 -8.94 9.18 -7.58
CA ARG A 109 -9.64 7.94 -7.90
C ARG A 109 -10.64 7.54 -6.81
N ILE A 110 -10.32 7.76 -5.54
CA ILE A 110 -11.25 7.48 -4.43
C ILE A 110 -12.45 8.42 -4.52
N TYR A 111 -12.22 9.72 -4.73
CA TYR A 111 -13.29 10.71 -4.85
C TYR A 111 -14.15 10.49 -6.09
N GLU A 112 -13.57 10.07 -7.22
CA GLU A 112 -14.33 9.66 -8.42
C GLU A 112 -15.29 8.49 -8.10
N LYS A 113 -14.83 7.50 -7.33
CA LYS A 113 -15.68 6.37 -6.92
C LYS A 113 -16.74 6.79 -5.91
N LEU A 114 -16.43 7.71 -5.00
CA LEU A 114 -17.39 8.23 -4.03
C LEU A 114 -18.50 9.05 -4.71
N ALA A 115 -18.15 9.89 -5.69
CA ALA A 115 -19.11 10.65 -6.48
C ALA A 115 -20.06 9.77 -7.31
N MET A 116 -19.67 8.53 -7.62
CA MET A 116 -20.55 7.56 -8.28
C MET A 116 -21.56 6.91 -7.32
N VAL A 117 -21.29 6.89 -6.02
CA VAL A 117 -22.10 6.22 -4.99
C VAL A 117 -23.05 7.19 -4.28
N GLU A 118 -22.67 8.46 -4.17
CA GLU A 118 -23.50 9.51 -3.57
C GLU A 118 -24.15 10.35 -4.69
N PRO A 119 -25.38 9.99 -5.14
CA PRO A 119 -26.12 10.76 -6.15
C PRO A 119 -26.68 12.08 -5.62
#